data_AF-A0A5A7RXP6-F1
#
_entry.id   AF-A0A5A7RXP6-F1
#
_cell.length_a   1.000
_cell.length_b   1.000
_cell.length_c   1.000
_cell.angle_alpha   90.00
_cell.angle_beta   90.00
_cell.angle_gamma   90.00
#
_symmetry.space_group_name_H-M   'P 1'
#
loop_
_entity.id
_entity.type
_entity.pdbx_description
1 polymer ?
#
loop_
_entity_poly.entity_id
_entity_poly.type
_entity_poly.pdbx_seq_one_letter_code
_entity_poly.pdbx_strand_id
1 'polypeptide(L)'
;MNEKKLLSTIASQLEPFRESPFLFLVRARGMELVGIITKVLHKYDHSWGVMRLWARGVTVDGKKFEEPLDRKNKRTGELEDIIQMKNDFIVVTARSSSSLDDDDDENFQYFLNPHTVNEIKDRLDEIKEKNRIIRDLNNRLQAEIKKREHHQSEAEAYGSEAKSLREKVSNLLMRLSLAENRAEYYKNMLKERYTERLEEEGYLEEKMKGASKRGELLGKDSADIIVEAATKQAEAKKKLDEIGAGSFTEYATKTDVRKMKEEIINLLKNLTPAAEKESPGEEHGEP
;
A
#
# COMPACT_ATOMS: atom_id res chain seq x y z
N MET A 1 -66.60 -73.10 -12.49
CA MET A 1 -67.13 -71.90 -13.18
C MET A 1 -66.04 -71.42 -14.13
N ASN A 2 -66.32 -71.24 -15.43
CA ASN A 2 -65.29 -71.12 -16.46
C ASN A 2 -64.70 -69.69 -16.47
N GLU A 3 -63.42 -69.51 -16.07
CA GLU A 3 -62.77 -68.20 -15.87
C GLU A 3 -62.88 -67.26 -17.07
N LYS A 4 -62.75 -67.80 -18.30
CA LYS A 4 -62.93 -67.01 -19.53
C LYS A 4 -64.32 -66.41 -19.64
N LYS A 5 -65.35 -67.14 -19.18
CA LYS A 5 -66.74 -66.68 -19.20
C LYS A 5 -66.94 -65.59 -18.15
N LEU A 6 -66.35 -65.76 -16.96
CA LEU A 6 -66.36 -64.75 -15.90
C LEU A 6 -65.68 -63.44 -16.36
N LEU A 7 -64.47 -63.52 -16.93
CA LEU A 7 -63.72 -62.36 -17.43
C LEU A 7 -64.44 -61.68 -18.60
N SER A 8 -65.05 -62.43 -19.51
CA SER A 8 -65.85 -61.85 -20.60
C SER A 8 -67.11 -61.14 -20.09
N THR A 9 -67.76 -61.69 -19.05
CA THR A 9 -68.93 -61.06 -18.44
C THR A 9 -68.54 -59.78 -17.72
N ILE A 10 -67.44 -59.79 -16.97
CA ILE A 10 -66.88 -58.59 -16.31
C ILE A 10 -66.50 -57.53 -17.35
N ALA A 11 -65.82 -57.89 -18.44
CA ALA A 11 -65.44 -56.96 -19.50
C ALA A 11 -66.67 -56.34 -20.20
N SER A 12 -67.70 -57.15 -20.50
CA SER A 12 -68.94 -56.66 -21.11
C SER A 12 -69.75 -55.77 -20.16
N GLN A 13 -69.69 -56.02 -18.86
CA GLN A 13 -70.32 -55.17 -17.86
C GLN A 13 -69.53 -53.88 -17.60
N LEU A 14 -68.22 -53.85 -17.87
CA LEU A 14 -67.36 -52.66 -17.73
C LEU A 14 -67.52 -51.64 -18.85
N GLU A 15 -67.97 -52.03 -20.05
CA GLU A 15 -68.16 -51.10 -21.17
C GLU A 15 -69.17 -49.96 -20.86
N PRO A 16 -70.37 -50.23 -20.32
CA PRO A 16 -71.28 -49.17 -19.88
C PRO A 16 -70.69 -48.25 -18.79
N PHE A 17 -69.77 -48.76 -17.97
CA PHE A 17 -69.07 -47.92 -16.98
C PHE A 17 -68.00 -47.03 -17.64
N ARG A 18 -67.42 -47.39 -18.80
CA ARG A 18 -66.44 -46.54 -19.53
C ARG A 18 -67.05 -45.24 -20.01
N GLU A 19 -68.34 -45.28 -20.33
CA GLU A 19 -69.10 -44.11 -20.81
C GLU A 19 -69.72 -43.30 -19.66
N SER A 20 -69.52 -43.74 -18.41
CA SER A 20 -70.03 -43.05 -17.24
C SER A 20 -69.23 -41.76 -16.98
N PRO A 21 -69.89 -40.60 -16.78
CA PRO A 21 -69.20 -39.35 -16.40
C PRO A 21 -68.71 -39.36 -14.95
N PHE A 22 -68.88 -40.47 -14.23
CA PHE A 22 -68.64 -40.60 -12.81
C PHE A 22 -67.32 -41.30 -12.52
N LEU A 23 -66.55 -40.76 -11.57
CA LEU A 23 -65.25 -41.30 -11.18
C LEU A 23 -65.32 -41.83 -9.75
N PHE A 24 -64.83 -43.03 -9.50
CA PHE A 24 -64.63 -43.55 -8.15
C PHE A 24 -63.46 -42.82 -7.48
N LEU A 25 -63.73 -42.24 -6.32
CA LEU A 25 -62.73 -41.63 -5.47
C LEU A 25 -62.14 -42.69 -4.53
N VAL A 26 -60.84 -42.91 -4.67
CA VAL A 26 -60.08 -43.89 -3.87
C VAL A 26 -58.98 -43.17 -3.10
N ARG A 27 -58.75 -43.57 -1.85
CA ARG A 27 -57.59 -43.11 -1.06
C ARG A 27 -56.37 -43.98 -1.33
N ALA A 28 -55.21 -43.36 -1.39
CA ALA A 28 -53.93 -44.01 -1.61
C ALA A 28 -53.63 -45.07 -0.54
N ARG A 29 -53.87 -44.76 0.73
CA ARG A 29 -53.66 -45.72 1.83
C ARG A 29 -54.77 -46.76 1.85
N GLY A 30 -54.40 -48.03 1.72
CA GLY A 30 -55.35 -49.16 1.78
C GLY A 30 -56.24 -49.32 0.54
N MET A 31 -56.11 -48.47 -0.49
CA MET A 31 -56.99 -48.46 -1.67
C MET A 31 -58.49 -48.39 -1.29
N GLU A 32 -58.80 -47.59 -0.28
CA GLU A 32 -60.16 -47.48 0.25
C GLU A 32 -61.06 -46.66 -0.68
N LEU A 33 -62.23 -47.21 -1.01
CA LEU A 33 -63.26 -46.50 -1.78
C LEU A 33 -64.03 -45.53 -0.87
N VAL A 34 -63.94 -44.24 -1.18
CA VAL A 34 -64.63 -43.18 -0.42
C VAL A 34 -66.00 -42.89 -0.98
N GLY A 35 -66.13 -42.91 -2.31
CA GLY A 35 -67.37 -42.57 -2.98
C GLY A 35 -67.22 -42.38 -4.48
N ILE A 36 -68.24 -41.76 -5.06
CA ILE A 36 -68.35 -41.49 -6.48
C ILE A 36 -68.36 -39.98 -6.70
N ILE A 37 -67.38 -39.47 -7.42
CA ILE A 37 -67.30 -38.10 -7.91
C ILE A 37 -68.31 -37.94 -9.05
N THR A 38 -69.25 -37.02 -8.85
CA THR A 38 -70.28 -36.67 -9.83
C THR A 38 -69.90 -35.45 -10.66
N LYS A 39 -69.08 -34.55 -10.11
CA LYS A 39 -68.62 -33.35 -10.79
C LYS A 39 -67.30 -32.84 -10.23
N VAL A 40 -66.43 -32.34 -11.10
CA VAL A 40 -65.25 -31.57 -10.71
C VAL A 40 -65.51 -30.10 -11.04
N LEU A 41 -65.23 -29.21 -10.09
CA LEU A 41 -65.52 -27.78 -10.17
C LEU A 41 -64.29 -26.95 -9.82
N HIS A 42 -64.17 -25.78 -10.42
CA HIS A 42 -63.22 -24.76 -9.97
C HIS A 42 -63.96 -23.81 -9.02
N LYS A 43 -63.51 -23.71 -7.77
CA LYS A 43 -64.13 -22.88 -6.73
C LYS A 43 -63.09 -21.93 -6.16
N TYR A 44 -63.45 -20.66 -6.01
CA TYR A 44 -62.57 -19.69 -5.38
C TYR A 44 -62.55 -19.90 -3.87
N ASP A 45 -61.35 -20.08 -3.32
CA ASP A 45 -61.15 -20.21 -1.88
C ASP A 45 -60.73 -18.85 -1.30
N HIS A 46 -61.67 -18.21 -0.61
CA HIS A 46 -61.48 -16.85 -0.07
C HIS A 46 -60.39 -16.81 1.02
N SER A 47 -60.14 -17.92 1.70
CA SER A 47 -59.13 -17.99 2.76
C SER A 47 -57.71 -17.89 2.21
N TRP A 48 -57.54 -18.29 0.94
CA TRP A 48 -56.23 -18.40 0.30
C TRP A 48 -56.05 -17.50 -0.91
N GLY A 49 -57.14 -16.92 -1.42
CA GLY A 49 -57.12 -15.98 -2.54
C GLY A 49 -56.91 -16.65 -3.90
N VAL A 50 -57.14 -17.95 -4.02
CA VAL A 50 -56.82 -18.75 -5.23
C VAL A 50 -58.02 -19.58 -5.69
N MET A 51 -58.10 -19.82 -7.01
CA MET A 51 -59.01 -20.81 -7.58
C MET A 51 -58.48 -22.22 -7.34
N ARG A 52 -59.30 -23.08 -6.75
CA ARG A 52 -58.95 -24.47 -6.42
C ARG A 52 -59.82 -25.45 -7.17
N LEU A 53 -59.30 -26.65 -7.40
CA LEU A 53 -60.05 -27.78 -7.97
C LEU A 53 -60.76 -28.53 -6.85
N TRP A 54 -62.07 -28.71 -6.98
CA TRP A 54 -62.93 -29.40 -6.01
C TRP A 54 -63.67 -30.56 -6.66
N ALA A 55 -63.65 -31.72 -6.00
CA ALA A 55 -64.51 -32.84 -6.30
C ALA A 55 -65.82 -32.73 -5.53
N ARG A 56 -66.95 -32.92 -6.21
CA ARG A 56 -68.26 -33.13 -5.60
C ARG A 56 -68.76 -34.51 -5.93
N GLY A 57 -69.38 -35.16 -4.95
CA GLY A 57 -69.79 -36.54 -5.11
C GLY A 57 -70.72 -37.04 -4.03
N VAL A 58 -70.92 -38.34 -4.04
CA VAL A 58 -71.67 -39.08 -3.04
C VAL A 58 -70.77 -40.16 -2.45
N THR A 59 -70.67 -40.18 -1.13
CA THR A 59 -69.91 -41.19 -0.36
C THR A 59 -70.57 -42.57 -0.48
N VAL A 60 -69.85 -43.63 -0.10
CA VAL A 60 -70.43 -45.00 -0.03
C VAL A 60 -71.66 -45.05 0.89
N ASP A 61 -71.69 -44.22 1.94
CA ASP A 61 -72.81 -44.08 2.88
C ASP A 61 -73.99 -43.24 2.34
N GLY A 62 -73.92 -42.78 1.09
CA GLY A 62 -74.98 -41.98 0.45
C GLY A 62 -74.99 -40.50 0.83
N LYS A 63 -74.04 -40.02 1.65
CA LYS A 63 -73.90 -38.59 1.99
C LYS A 63 -73.19 -37.84 0.87
N LYS A 64 -73.64 -36.62 0.59
CA LYS A 64 -72.97 -35.72 -0.37
C LYS A 64 -71.65 -35.23 0.23
N PHE A 65 -70.61 -35.12 -0.60
CA PHE A 65 -69.33 -34.53 -0.21
C PHE A 65 -68.85 -33.50 -1.22
N GLU A 66 -68.02 -32.58 -0.72
CA GLU A 66 -67.26 -31.61 -1.50
C GLU A 66 -65.85 -31.53 -0.90
N GLU A 67 -64.81 -31.90 -1.65
CA GLU A 67 -63.41 -31.86 -1.17
C GLU A 67 -62.48 -31.23 -2.21
N PRO A 68 -61.40 -30.54 -1.77
CA PRO A 68 -60.40 -30.06 -2.69
C PRO A 68 -59.51 -31.20 -3.20
N LEU A 69 -59.24 -31.19 -4.51
CA LEU A 69 -58.31 -32.10 -5.20
C LEU A 69 -56.87 -31.54 -5.26
N ASP A 70 -56.61 -30.51 -4.49
CA ASP A 70 -55.30 -29.93 -4.26
C ASP A 70 -55.10 -29.75 -2.75
N ARG A 71 -53.84 -29.69 -2.32
CA ARG A 71 -53.48 -29.26 -0.97
C ARG A 71 -52.60 -28.04 -1.05
N LYS A 72 -52.57 -27.27 0.02
CA LYS A 72 -51.56 -26.23 0.17
C LYS A 72 -50.37 -26.80 0.95
N ASN A 73 -49.17 -26.69 0.38
CA ASN A 73 -47.97 -27.02 1.10
C ASN A 73 -47.65 -25.89 2.10
N LYS A 74 -47.68 -26.19 3.40
CA LYS A 74 -47.39 -25.20 4.46
C LYS A 74 -45.95 -24.67 4.42
N ARG A 75 -45.00 -25.43 3.85
CA ARG A 75 -43.58 -25.05 3.78
C ARG A 75 -43.27 -24.14 2.60
N THR A 76 -43.82 -24.43 1.41
CA THR A 76 -43.55 -23.64 0.20
C THR A 76 -44.63 -22.59 -0.07
N GLY A 77 -45.83 -22.75 0.49
CA GLY A 77 -46.98 -21.88 0.26
C GLY A 77 -47.70 -22.16 -1.06
N GLU A 78 -47.22 -23.12 -1.85
CA GLU A 78 -47.76 -23.48 -3.17
C GLU A 78 -48.89 -24.50 -3.08
N LEU A 79 -49.73 -24.55 -4.13
CA LEU A 79 -50.74 -25.59 -4.29
C LEU A 79 -50.08 -26.82 -4.91
N GLU A 80 -50.24 -27.96 -4.25
CA GLU A 80 -49.77 -29.25 -4.71
C GLU A 80 -50.96 -30.11 -5.11
N ASP A 81 -50.84 -30.79 -6.25
CA ASP A 81 -51.80 -31.80 -6.65
C ASP A 81 -51.74 -32.99 -5.67
N ILE A 82 -52.91 -33.48 -5.25
CA ILE A 82 -53.01 -34.68 -4.41
C ILE A 82 -53.44 -35.89 -5.23
N ILE A 83 -53.77 -35.73 -6.51
CA ILE A 83 -54.11 -36.84 -7.39
C ILE A 83 -52.81 -37.59 -7.74
N GLN A 84 -52.74 -38.85 -7.32
CA GLN A 84 -51.60 -39.70 -7.63
C GLN A 84 -51.79 -40.51 -8.90
N MET A 85 -53.03 -40.90 -9.15
CA MET A 85 -53.40 -41.62 -10.35
C MET A 85 -54.80 -41.20 -10.75
N LYS A 86 -55.00 -40.98 -12.04
CA LYS A 86 -56.30 -40.74 -12.62
C LYS A 86 -56.41 -41.54 -13.90
N ASN A 87 -57.45 -42.36 -13.99
CA ASN A 87 -57.87 -42.99 -15.22
C ASN A 87 -59.35 -42.62 -15.49
N ASP A 88 -59.96 -43.22 -16.51
CA ASP A 88 -61.33 -42.90 -16.93
C ASP A 88 -62.39 -43.26 -15.88
N PHE A 89 -62.03 -44.02 -14.83
CA PHE A 89 -62.97 -44.53 -13.84
C PHE A 89 -62.62 -44.19 -12.39
N ILE A 90 -61.35 -43.99 -12.09
CA ILE A 90 -60.81 -43.95 -10.73
C ILE A 90 -59.88 -42.76 -10.61
N VAL A 91 -60.08 -42.01 -9.53
CA VAL A 91 -59.17 -40.97 -9.05
C VAL A 91 -58.60 -41.46 -7.72
N VAL A 92 -57.30 -41.69 -7.67
CA VAL A 92 -56.58 -42.03 -6.44
C VAL A 92 -55.97 -40.75 -5.88
N THR A 93 -56.37 -40.40 -4.65
CA THR A 93 -55.87 -39.23 -3.93
C THR A 93 -54.86 -39.62 -2.86
N ALA A 94 -53.88 -38.75 -2.61
CA ALA A 94 -52.78 -38.95 -1.67
C ALA A 94 -53.20 -38.94 -0.19
N ARG A 95 -54.49 -38.82 0.12
CA ARG A 95 -54.98 -38.84 1.49
C ARG A 95 -54.93 -40.27 2.06
N SER A 96 -54.71 -40.34 3.37
CA SER A 96 -54.54 -41.57 4.13
C SER A 96 -55.80 -41.96 4.91
N SER A 97 -56.65 -40.97 5.20
CA SER A 97 -57.90 -41.07 5.92
C SER A 97 -59.07 -41.12 4.96
N SER A 98 -60.04 -41.98 5.26
CA SER A 98 -61.33 -42.03 4.57
C SER A 98 -62.25 -40.87 4.98
N SER A 99 -61.97 -40.22 6.11
CA SER A 99 -62.69 -39.01 6.52
C SER A 99 -62.38 -37.85 5.58
N LEU A 100 -63.43 -37.17 5.14
CA LEU A 100 -63.36 -36.01 4.25
C LEU A 100 -62.94 -34.73 4.98
N ASP A 101 -63.21 -34.67 6.28
CA ASP A 101 -62.96 -33.49 7.13
C ASP A 101 -61.57 -33.51 7.80
N ASP A 102 -60.76 -34.54 7.50
CA ASP A 102 -59.42 -34.71 8.06
C ASP A 102 -58.39 -33.89 7.27
N ASP A 103 -58.11 -32.69 7.78
CA ASP A 103 -57.18 -31.72 7.23
C ASP A 103 -55.79 -31.74 7.90
N ASP A 104 -55.45 -32.81 8.62
CA ASP A 104 -54.10 -32.96 9.19
C ASP A 104 -53.05 -33.11 8.06
N ASP A 105 -51.86 -32.54 8.26
CA ASP A 105 -50.76 -32.65 7.29
C ASP A 105 -50.24 -34.09 7.19
N GLU A 106 -50.32 -34.84 8.28
CA GLU A 106 -49.96 -36.26 8.34
C GLU A 106 -50.91 -37.14 7.51
N ASN A 107 -52.06 -36.60 7.11
CA ASN A 107 -53.03 -37.30 6.27
C ASN A 107 -52.50 -37.52 4.84
N PHE A 108 -51.46 -36.82 4.40
CA PHE A 108 -51.01 -36.91 3.00
C PHE A 108 -49.79 -37.83 2.84
N GLN A 109 -49.96 -38.92 2.10
CA GLN A 109 -48.90 -39.85 1.73
C GLN A 109 -48.79 -39.94 0.22
N TYR A 110 -47.69 -39.42 -0.35
CA TYR A 110 -47.38 -39.50 -1.77
C TYR A 110 -46.72 -40.83 -2.11
N PHE A 111 -47.29 -41.61 -3.02
CA PHE A 111 -46.54 -42.72 -3.62
C PHE A 111 -45.61 -42.16 -4.68
N LEU A 112 -44.33 -42.42 -4.53
CA LEU A 112 -43.37 -42.13 -5.57
C LEU A 112 -43.49 -43.23 -6.63
N ASN A 113 -43.83 -42.84 -7.86
CA ASN A 113 -43.70 -43.71 -9.01
C ASN A 113 -42.20 -44.08 -9.15
N PRO A 114 -41.83 -45.35 -9.43
CA PRO A 114 -40.44 -45.74 -9.64
C PRO A 114 -39.63 -44.80 -10.56
N HIS A 115 -40.26 -44.20 -11.57
CA HIS A 115 -39.63 -43.19 -12.42
C HIS A 115 -39.25 -41.91 -11.67
N THR A 116 -40.14 -41.37 -10.83
CA THR A 116 -39.86 -40.16 -10.04
C THR A 116 -38.86 -40.42 -8.93
N VAL A 117 -38.80 -41.65 -8.39
CA VAL A 117 -37.75 -42.06 -7.44
C VAL A 117 -36.36 -41.97 -8.07
N ASN A 118 -36.21 -42.43 -9.30
CA ASN A 118 -34.92 -42.37 -10.00
C ASN A 118 -34.48 -40.92 -10.24
N GLU A 119 -35.37 -40.06 -10.72
CA GLU A 119 -35.07 -38.63 -10.92
C GLU A 119 -34.69 -37.92 -9.61
N ILE A 120 -35.39 -38.22 -8.51
CA ILE A 120 -35.07 -37.68 -7.18
C ILE A 120 -33.68 -38.16 -6.74
N LYS A 121 -33.36 -39.45 -6.97
CA LYS A 121 -32.06 -40.01 -6.62
C LYS A 121 -30.93 -39.36 -7.41
N ASP A 122 -31.11 -39.16 -8.71
CA ASP A 122 -30.13 -38.48 -9.56
C ASP A 122 -29.89 -37.04 -9.09
N ARG A 123 -30.96 -36.30 -8.78
CA ARG A 123 -30.85 -34.94 -8.21
C ARG A 123 -30.14 -34.93 -6.85
N LEU A 124 -30.38 -35.93 -6.01
CA LEU A 124 -29.68 -36.04 -4.72
C LEU A 124 -28.20 -36.34 -4.90
N ASP A 125 -27.83 -37.15 -5.89
CA ASP A 125 -26.43 -37.46 -6.17
C ASP A 125 -25.70 -36.24 -6.78
N GLU A 126 -26.36 -35.45 -7.65
CA GLU A 126 -25.84 -34.15 -8.10
C GLU A 126 -25.60 -33.18 -6.93
N ILE A 127 -26.54 -33.11 -5.97
CA ILE A 127 -26.39 -32.24 -4.79
C ILE A 127 -25.18 -32.68 -3.95
N LYS A 128 -24.99 -33.99 -3.76
CA LYS A 128 -23.82 -34.52 -3.03
C LYS A 128 -22.52 -34.19 -3.75
N GLU A 129 -22.47 -34.30 -5.08
CA GLU A 129 -21.31 -33.94 -5.88
C GLU A 129 -20.98 -32.46 -5.74
N LYS A 130 -21.98 -31.58 -5.91
CA LYS A 130 -21.82 -30.13 -5.70
C LYS A 130 -21.31 -29.81 -4.29
N ASN A 131 -21.85 -30.46 -3.26
CA ASN A 131 -21.39 -30.28 -1.88
C ASN A 131 -19.93 -30.73 -1.68
N ARG A 132 -19.49 -31.80 -2.35
CA ARG A 132 -18.10 -32.24 -2.33
C ARG A 132 -17.17 -31.22 -2.97
N ILE A 133 -17.57 -30.65 -4.12
CA ILE A 133 -16.83 -29.60 -4.82
C ILE A 133 -16.72 -28.35 -3.94
N ILE A 134 -17.83 -27.90 -3.34
CA ILE A 134 -17.85 -26.75 -2.43
C ILE A 134 -16.89 -26.97 -1.25
N ARG A 135 -16.87 -28.18 -0.68
CA ARG A 135 -15.95 -28.52 0.42
C ARG A 135 -14.48 -28.45 -0.01
N ASP A 136 -14.15 -28.95 -1.19
CA ASP A 136 -12.78 -28.86 -1.72
C ASP A 136 -12.37 -27.39 -1.98
N LEU A 137 -13.26 -26.59 -2.56
CA LEU A 137 -13.02 -25.15 -2.78
C LEU A 137 -12.80 -24.40 -1.46
N ASN A 138 -13.59 -24.69 -0.43
CA ASN A 138 -13.39 -24.10 0.90
C ASN A 138 -12.04 -24.48 1.51
N ASN A 139 -11.60 -25.73 1.35
CA ASN A 139 -10.27 -26.16 1.81
C ASN A 139 -9.15 -25.41 1.08
N ARG A 140 -9.27 -25.24 -0.24
CA ARG A 140 -8.30 -24.47 -1.05
C ARG A 140 -8.28 -23.00 -0.63
N LEU A 141 -9.45 -22.40 -0.42
CA LEU A 141 -9.55 -21.01 0.05
C LEU A 141 -8.84 -20.81 1.40
N GLN A 142 -9.06 -21.72 2.35
CA GLN A 142 -8.39 -21.66 3.65
C GLN A 142 -6.87 -21.82 3.53
N ALA A 143 -6.38 -22.66 2.63
CA ALA A 143 -4.96 -22.81 2.37
C ALA A 143 -4.34 -21.51 1.79
N GLU A 144 -5.04 -20.84 0.86
CA GLU A 144 -4.57 -19.58 0.28
C GLU A 144 -4.60 -18.41 1.27
N ILE A 145 -5.60 -18.36 2.16
CA ILE A 145 -5.64 -17.36 3.25
C ILE A 145 -4.40 -17.51 4.14
N LYS A 146 -4.04 -18.73 4.54
CA LYS A 146 -2.85 -18.98 5.35
C LYS A 146 -1.55 -18.56 4.65
N LYS A 147 -1.43 -18.82 3.34
CA LYS A 147 -0.27 -18.35 2.55
C LYS A 147 -0.20 -16.84 2.51
N ARG A 148 -1.34 -16.16 2.31
CA ARG A 148 -1.40 -14.70 2.32
C ARG A 148 -0.99 -14.12 3.67
N GLU A 149 -1.52 -14.66 4.77
CA GLU A 149 -1.15 -14.24 6.12
C GLU A 149 0.35 -14.43 6.38
N HIS A 150 0.91 -15.55 5.95
CA HIS A 150 2.35 -15.81 6.05
C HIS A 150 3.16 -14.77 5.28
N HIS A 151 2.86 -14.53 4.00
CA HIS A 151 3.57 -13.53 3.20
C HIS A 151 3.39 -12.10 3.73
N GLN A 152 2.24 -11.78 4.32
CA GLN A 152 2.04 -10.50 4.97
C GLN A 152 2.96 -10.35 6.19
N SER A 153 3.07 -11.39 7.02
CA SER A 153 3.97 -11.36 8.18
C SER A 153 5.44 -11.23 7.77
N GLU A 154 5.85 -11.90 6.69
CA GLU A 154 7.20 -11.77 6.12
C GLU A 154 7.45 -10.34 5.61
N ALA A 155 6.48 -9.75 4.88
CA ALA A 155 6.59 -8.39 4.38
C ALA A 155 6.70 -7.35 5.51
N GLU A 156 5.96 -7.55 6.60
CA GLU A 156 6.05 -6.71 7.80
C GLU A 156 7.43 -6.84 8.47
N ALA A 157 7.96 -8.06 8.58
CA ALA A 157 9.29 -8.31 9.12
C ALA A 157 10.38 -7.63 8.27
N TYR A 158 10.39 -7.83 6.96
CA TYR A 158 11.33 -7.16 6.05
C TYR A 158 11.15 -5.63 6.06
N GLY A 159 9.92 -5.14 6.18
CA GLY A 159 9.63 -3.72 6.32
C GLY A 159 10.25 -3.12 7.59
N SER A 160 10.22 -3.85 8.70
CA SER A 160 10.85 -3.44 9.97
C SER A 160 12.39 -3.45 9.88
N GLU A 161 12.96 -4.48 9.24
CA GLU A 161 14.41 -4.59 9.03
C GLU A 161 14.91 -3.46 8.12
N ALA A 162 14.19 -3.18 7.04
CA ALA A 162 14.53 -2.09 6.12
C ALA A 162 14.51 -0.72 6.82
N LYS A 163 13.56 -0.47 7.74
CA LYS A 163 13.54 0.75 8.56
C LYS A 163 14.77 0.83 9.46
N SER A 164 15.11 -0.25 10.17
CA SER A 164 16.30 -0.30 11.02
C SER A 164 17.59 -0.07 10.23
N LEU A 165 17.71 -0.67 9.03
CA LEU A 165 18.85 -0.46 8.14
C LEU A 165 18.93 0.99 7.65
N ARG A 166 17.80 1.62 7.29
CA ARG A 166 17.78 3.04 6.91
C ARG A 166 18.24 3.95 8.04
N GLU A 167 17.81 3.69 9.27
CA GLU A 167 18.26 4.43 10.45
C GLU A 167 19.77 4.27 10.67
N LYS A 168 20.30 3.04 10.56
CA LYS A 168 21.74 2.76 10.65
C LYS A 168 22.53 3.51 9.56
N VAL A 169 22.06 3.47 8.31
CA VAL A 169 22.69 4.19 7.20
C VAL A 169 22.69 5.70 7.45
N SER A 170 21.57 6.26 7.89
CA SER A 170 21.47 7.69 8.24
C SER A 170 22.48 8.09 9.33
N ASN A 171 22.57 7.29 10.40
CA ASN A 171 23.54 7.52 11.48
C ASN A 171 24.99 7.41 11.00
N LEU A 172 25.30 6.46 10.11
CA LEU A 172 26.63 6.32 9.54
C LEU A 172 26.99 7.49 8.63
N LEU A 173 26.05 7.97 7.80
CA LEU A 173 26.24 9.16 6.96
C LEU A 173 26.48 10.41 7.81
N MET A 174 25.74 10.59 8.90
CA MET A 174 25.96 11.70 9.83
C MET A 174 27.36 11.64 10.46
N ARG A 175 27.80 10.44 10.90
CA ARG A 175 29.15 10.24 11.46
C ARG A 175 30.24 10.50 10.42
N LEU A 176 30.02 10.08 9.17
CA LEU A 176 30.94 10.32 8.07
C LEU A 176 31.11 11.82 7.82
N SER A 177 30.01 12.57 7.70
CA SER A 177 30.04 14.02 7.51
C SER A 177 30.79 14.73 8.64
N LEU A 178 30.58 14.32 9.91
CA LEU A 178 31.35 14.87 11.04
C LEU A 178 32.84 14.55 10.95
N ALA A 179 33.20 13.36 10.48
CA ALA A 179 34.60 12.96 10.30
C ALA A 179 35.27 13.74 9.15
N GLU A 180 34.55 13.95 8.05
CA GLU A 180 35.01 14.76 6.90
C GLU A 180 35.25 16.21 7.32
N ASN A 181 34.32 16.83 8.03
CA ASN A 181 34.48 18.20 8.55
C ASN A 181 35.70 18.31 9.48
N ARG A 182 35.94 17.30 10.34
CA ARG A 182 37.14 17.26 11.20
C ARG A 182 38.42 17.11 10.38
N ALA A 183 38.42 16.26 9.37
CA ALA A 183 39.57 16.07 8.49
C ALA A 183 39.91 17.36 7.73
N GLU A 184 38.90 18.08 7.25
CA GLU A 184 39.07 19.38 6.60
C GLU A 184 39.61 20.43 7.56
N TYR A 185 39.08 20.50 8.79
CA TYR A 185 39.60 21.36 9.84
C TYR A 185 41.09 21.09 10.13
N TYR A 186 41.49 19.82 10.31
CA TYR A 186 42.89 19.47 10.53
C TYR A 186 43.77 19.79 9.33
N LYS A 187 43.27 19.62 8.10
CA LYS A 187 43.97 20.01 6.88
C LYS A 187 44.25 21.52 6.83
N ASN A 188 43.30 22.34 7.28
CA ASN A 188 43.48 23.80 7.35
C ASN A 188 44.49 24.18 8.44
N MET A 189 44.39 23.61 9.64
CA MET A 189 45.40 23.81 10.69
C MET A 189 46.81 23.42 10.24
N LEU A 190 46.97 22.33 9.48
CA LEU A 190 48.26 21.93 8.95
C LEU A 190 48.82 22.95 7.94
N LYS A 191 47.96 23.54 7.10
CA LYS A 191 48.37 24.61 6.18
C LYS A 191 48.82 25.86 6.94
N GLU A 192 48.07 26.28 7.96
CA GLU A 192 48.42 27.43 8.80
C GLU A 192 49.77 27.23 9.50
N ARG A 193 49.98 26.05 10.12
CA ARG A 193 51.27 25.69 10.73
C ARG A 193 52.42 25.68 9.74
N TYR A 194 52.17 25.24 8.51
CA TYR A 194 53.18 25.23 7.46
C TYR A 194 53.55 26.66 7.03
N THR A 195 52.56 27.55 6.89
CA THR A 195 52.82 28.98 6.60
C THR A 195 53.56 29.68 7.73
N GLU A 196 53.15 29.46 8.99
CA GLU A 196 53.86 30.00 10.17
C GLU A 196 55.33 29.56 10.17
N ARG A 197 55.59 28.26 9.93
CA ARG A 197 56.97 27.75 9.88
C ARG A 197 57.78 28.39 8.76
N LEU A 198 57.21 28.58 7.57
CA LEU A 198 57.91 29.25 6.46
C LEU A 198 58.25 30.71 6.80
N GLU A 199 57.34 31.43 7.47
CA GLU A 199 57.59 32.79 7.92
C GLU A 199 58.69 32.84 8.99
N GLU A 200 58.67 31.92 9.96
CA GLU A 200 59.72 31.78 10.97
C GLU A 200 61.08 31.43 10.34
N GLU A 201 61.12 30.48 9.40
CA GLU A 201 62.33 30.12 8.65
C GLU A 201 62.87 31.33 7.86
N GLY A 202 61.99 32.07 7.18
CA GLY A 202 62.36 33.30 6.46
C GLY A 202 62.93 34.37 7.39
N TYR A 203 62.31 34.59 8.56
CA TYR A 203 62.80 35.52 9.57
C TYR A 203 64.14 35.10 10.16
N LEU A 204 64.34 33.81 10.43
CA LEU A 204 65.62 33.25 10.87
C LEU A 204 66.68 33.42 9.78
N GLU A 205 66.35 33.19 8.52
CA GLU A 205 67.26 33.38 7.39
C GLU A 205 67.69 34.85 7.26
N GLU A 206 66.77 35.81 7.38
CA GLU A 206 67.10 37.24 7.39
C GLU A 206 68.03 37.60 8.56
N LYS A 207 67.75 37.08 9.75
CA LYS A 207 68.63 37.26 10.92
C LYS A 207 70.00 36.65 10.70
N MET A 208 70.08 35.46 10.12
CA MET A 208 71.34 34.79 9.77
C MET A 208 72.11 35.56 8.71
N LYS A 209 71.45 36.09 7.67
CA LYS A 209 72.06 36.99 6.68
C LYS A 209 72.59 38.27 7.34
N GLY A 210 71.81 38.88 8.25
CA GLY A 210 72.24 40.05 9.01
C GLY A 210 73.39 39.76 9.98
N ALA A 211 73.39 38.61 10.63
CA ALA A 211 74.48 38.14 11.50
C ALA A 211 75.74 37.80 10.69
N SER A 212 75.61 37.14 9.55
CA SER A 212 76.70 36.84 8.62
C SER A 212 77.32 38.13 8.08
N LYS A 213 76.52 39.10 7.63
CA LYS A 213 77.02 40.43 7.22
C LYS A 213 77.76 41.14 8.35
N ARG A 214 77.27 41.05 9.59
CA ARG A 214 77.95 41.64 10.76
C ARG A 214 79.24 40.90 11.13
N GLY A 215 79.25 39.57 11.06
CA GLY A 215 80.45 38.75 11.26
C GLY A 215 81.50 39.00 10.18
N GLU A 216 81.08 39.13 8.93
CA GLU A 216 81.95 39.50 7.80
C GLU A 216 82.54 40.91 7.98
N LEU A 217 81.76 41.86 8.50
CA LEU A 217 82.25 43.20 8.85
C LEU A 217 83.23 43.18 10.04
N LEU A 218 83.01 42.32 11.04
CA LEU A 218 83.90 42.20 12.21
C LEU A 218 85.19 41.45 11.91
N GLY A 219 85.19 40.57 10.90
CA GLY A 219 86.37 39.82 10.45
C GLY A 219 87.25 40.56 9.44
N LYS A 220 86.81 41.72 8.93
CA LYS A 220 87.59 42.57 8.01
C LYS A 220 88.30 43.66 8.80
N ASP A 221 89.58 43.87 8.50
CA ASP A 221 90.35 44.95 9.10
C ASP A 221 89.85 46.31 8.61
N SER A 222 89.99 47.36 9.43
CA SER A 222 89.46 48.71 9.16
C SER A 222 89.80 49.25 7.75
N ALA A 223 90.96 48.86 7.22
CA ALA A 223 91.45 49.26 5.91
C ALA A 223 90.68 48.60 4.74
N ASP A 224 90.30 47.33 4.88
CA ASP A 224 89.61 46.58 3.82
C ASP A 224 88.16 47.05 3.65
N ILE A 225 87.51 47.45 4.76
CA ILE A 225 86.16 48.02 4.74
C ILE A 225 86.14 49.36 3.98
N ILE A 226 87.20 50.18 4.13
CA ILE A 226 87.33 51.47 3.45
C ILE A 226 87.56 51.28 1.95
N VAL A 227 88.39 50.30 1.56
CA VAL A 227 88.65 49.98 0.15
C VAL A 227 87.39 49.46 -0.54
N GLU A 228 86.63 48.57 0.10
CA GLU A 228 85.41 48.00 -0.47
C GLU A 228 84.25 49.02 -0.56
N ALA A 229 84.18 49.96 0.40
CA ALA A 229 83.26 51.09 0.33
C ALA A 229 83.64 52.07 -0.80
N ALA A 230 84.94 52.32 -0.98
CA ALA A 230 85.46 53.18 -2.05
C ALA A 230 85.24 52.59 -3.45
N THR A 231 85.38 51.26 -3.62
CA THR A 231 85.09 50.58 -4.89
C THR A 231 83.61 50.56 -5.21
N LYS A 232 82.73 50.27 -4.23
CA LYS A 232 81.27 50.39 -4.41
C LYS A 232 80.83 51.83 -4.69
N GLN A 233 81.49 52.83 -4.10
CA GLN A 233 81.28 54.24 -4.46
C GLN A 233 81.72 54.55 -5.88
N ALA A 234 82.86 54.01 -6.33
CA ALA A 234 83.35 54.20 -7.70
C ALA A 234 82.43 53.53 -8.75
N GLU A 235 81.87 52.36 -8.43
CA GLU A 235 80.89 51.68 -9.30
C GLU A 235 79.53 52.39 -9.31
N ALA A 236 79.06 52.88 -8.15
CA ALA A 236 77.86 53.71 -8.08
C ALA A 236 78.05 55.03 -8.83
N LYS A 237 79.26 55.61 -8.78
CA LYS A 237 79.65 56.80 -9.55
C LYS A 237 79.63 56.52 -11.05
N LYS A 238 80.15 55.37 -11.50
CA LYS A 238 80.03 54.92 -12.90
C LYS A 238 78.58 54.83 -13.37
N LYS A 239 77.70 54.26 -12.54
CA LYS A 239 76.25 54.13 -12.83
C LYS A 239 75.53 55.48 -12.80
N LEU A 240 75.94 56.43 -11.95
CA LEU A 240 75.40 57.80 -11.91
C LEU A 240 75.90 58.67 -13.07
N ASP A 241 77.15 58.46 -13.50
CA ASP A 241 77.74 59.08 -14.70
C ASP A 241 77.02 58.59 -15.97
N GLU A 242 76.63 57.31 -16.04
CA GLU A 242 75.80 56.74 -17.13
C GLU A 242 74.40 57.35 -17.22
N ILE A 243 73.86 57.91 -16.12
CA ILE A 243 72.53 58.56 -16.06
C ILE A 243 72.65 60.09 -16.25
N GLY A 244 73.86 60.62 -16.51
CA GLY A 244 74.08 62.03 -16.82
C GLY A 244 74.12 62.98 -15.61
N ALA A 245 74.27 62.45 -14.40
CA ALA A 245 74.36 63.22 -13.14
C ALA A 245 75.82 63.46 -12.67
N GLY A 246 76.80 63.32 -13.57
CA GLY A 246 78.23 63.27 -13.24
C GLY A 246 78.93 64.59 -12.91
N SER A 247 78.23 65.72 -12.83
CA SER A 247 78.84 67.05 -12.64
C SER A 247 78.63 67.67 -11.25
N PHE A 248 78.52 66.86 -10.20
CA PHE A 248 78.65 67.33 -8.82
C PHE A 248 79.89 66.71 -8.17
N THR A 249 81.07 67.21 -8.54
CA THR A 249 82.34 66.88 -7.89
C THR A 249 82.76 68.01 -6.98
N GLU A 250 82.22 68.06 -5.77
CA GLU A 250 82.91 68.63 -4.62
C GLU A 250 82.48 67.84 -3.38
N TYR A 251 83.47 67.27 -2.71
CA TYR A 251 83.25 66.46 -1.52
C TYR A 251 82.59 67.32 -0.44
N ALA A 252 81.39 66.93 0.02
CA ALA A 252 80.77 67.56 1.16
C ALA A 252 81.65 67.30 2.39
N THR A 253 82.43 68.31 2.80
CA THR A 253 83.16 68.28 4.07
C THR A 253 82.15 68.20 5.22
N LYS A 254 82.57 67.78 6.42
CA LYS A 254 81.69 67.71 7.62
C LYS A 254 80.93 69.02 7.88
N THR A 255 81.49 70.14 7.43
CA THR A 255 80.89 71.48 7.42
C THR A 255 79.80 71.64 6.36
N ASP A 256 79.94 71.06 5.17
CA ASP A 256 78.95 71.11 4.09
C ASP A 256 77.75 70.20 4.37
N VAL A 257 77.95 69.03 5.00
CA VAL A 257 76.84 68.17 5.46
C VAL A 257 76.06 68.84 6.60
N ARG A 258 76.72 69.64 7.44
CA ARG A 258 76.04 70.47 8.46
C ARG A 258 75.25 71.60 7.83
N LYS A 259 75.81 72.31 6.85
CA LYS A 259 75.09 73.34 6.09
C LYS A 259 73.90 72.75 5.33
N MET A 260 74.06 71.61 4.65
CA MET A 260 72.95 70.91 4.00
C MET A 260 71.89 70.45 5.01
N LYS A 261 72.27 69.98 6.20
CA LYS A 261 71.30 69.64 7.26
C LYS A 261 70.54 70.88 7.73
N GLU A 262 71.21 72.02 7.90
CA GLU A 262 70.57 73.29 8.27
C GLU A 262 69.69 73.86 7.16
N GLU A 263 70.12 73.75 5.89
CA GLU A 263 69.34 74.13 4.71
C GLU A 263 68.10 73.23 4.52
N ILE A 264 68.23 71.92 4.72
CA ILE A 264 67.09 70.98 4.71
C ILE A 264 66.13 71.28 5.87
N ILE A 265 66.63 71.62 7.05
CA ILE A 265 65.78 72.03 8.19
C ILE A 265 65.07 73.36 7.89
N ASN A 266 65.73 74.32 7.24
CA ASN A 266 65.11 75.58 6.82
C ASN A 266 64.11 75.40 5.67
N LEU A 267 64.39 74.51 4.71
CA LEU A 267 63.45 74.12 3.65
C LEU A 267 62.24 73.40 4.24
N LEU A 268 62.43 72.50 5.22
CA LEU A 268 61.33 71.85 5.94
C LEU A 268 60.49 72.86 6.74
N LYS A 269 61.12 73.87 7.38
CA LYS A 269 60.41 74.96 8.06
C LYS A 269 59.65 75.87 7.10
N ASN A 270 60.14 76.06 5.87
CA ASN A 270 59.47 76.84 4.82
C ASN A 270 58.43 76.04 4.02
N LEU A 271 58.51 74.69 4.02
CA LEU A 271 57.52 73.77 3.44
C LEU A 271 56.40 73.39 4.42
N THR A 272 56.48 73.83 5.67
CA THR A 272 55.35 73.87 6.60
C THR A 272 54.87 75.32 6.80
N PRO A 273 53.96 75.83 5.95
CA PRO A 273 53.05 76.86 6.41
C PRO A 273 52.17 76.25 7.51
N ALA A 274 52.23 76.90 8.67
CA ALA A 274 51.18 77.06 9.66
C ALA A 274 50.08 75.98 9.69
N ALA A 275 50.07 75.24 10.80
CA ALA A 275 48.84 74.76 11.38
C ALA A 275 47.81 75.90 11.54
N GLU A 276 46.56 75.46 11.62
CA GLU A 276 45.37 76.14 12.15
C GLU A 276 44.40 76.74 11.12
N LYS A 277 43.42 75.90 10.79
CA LYS A 277 41.97 76.20 10.81
C LYS A 277 41.24 74.86 10.87
N GLU A 278 40.86 74.43 12.07
CA GLU A 278 39.50 74.59 12.63
C GLU A 278 38.45 73.68 11.95
N SER A 279 38.15 72.57 12.66
CA SER A 279 36.82 71.94 12.89
C SER A 279 36.00 71.40 11.69
N PRO A 280 34.90 70.63 11.90
CA PRO A 280 34.47 69.82 13.06
C PRO A 280 33.96 68.40 12.66
N GLY A 281 33.70 67.56 13.67
CA GLY A 281 32.53 66.65 13.71
C GLY A 281 32.54 65.38 12.84
N GLU A 282 32.54 64.21 13.47
CA GLU A 282 31.29 63.46 13.70
C GLU A 282 31.62 62.15 14.43
N GLU A 283 31.14 62.10 15.68
CA GLU A 283 30.77 60.85 16.32
C GLU A 283 29.67 60.21 15.48
N HIS A 284 29.84 58.94 15.10
CA HIS A 284 28.74 57.97 15.11
C HIS A 284 29.31 56.55 15.06
N GLY A 285 29.04 55.79 16.10
CA GLY A 285 29.32 54.38 16.18
C GLY A 285 29.28 53.84 17.60
N GLU A 286 28.24 54.18 18.37
CA GLU A 286 27.88 53.35 19.52
C GLU A 286 27.15 52.06 19.03
N PRO A 287 27.19 50.99 19.85
CA PRO A 287 26.77 49.62 19.56
C PRO A 287 25.24 49.37 19.56
#